data_AF-A0A4V6QBZ0-F1
#
_entry.id   AF-A0A4V6QBZ0-F1
#
_cell.length_a   1.000
_cell.length_b   1.000
_cell.length_c   1.000
_cell.angle_alpha   90.00
_cell.angle_beta   90.00
_cell.angle_gamma   90.00
#
_symmetry.space_group_name_H-M   'P 1'
#
loop_
_entity.id
_entity.type
_entity.pdbx_description
1 polymer ?
#
loop_
_entity_poly.entity_id
_entity_poly.type
_entity_poly.pdbx_seq_one_letter_code
_entity_poly.pdbx_strand_id
1 'polypeptide(L)'
;MSNLPDNPRDHESRDTRPAGSAGERHDESRRRLIRGAAAAPIIFTLASRPAWGGVCTISVMASDNLSHPGRTDNCNGNTPGYWKQHPEMWPAPYEPGSSEGDDKQKVGISASGSQQYAGDGTKFQHVFGMAHPTGHDKTMMQVMQLNGNEDPYELGAHAVAAVLNAAYWGAELYGYTPDEIVHMYNMRYYEDPQALKYDLEMLNIRSAS
;
A
#
# COMPACT_ATOMS: atom_id res chain seq x y z
N MET A 1 -30.65 -64.04 -42.92
CA MET A 1 -30.02 -64.44 -44.19
C MET A 1 -29.85 -63.21 -45.06
N SER A 2 -28.61 -62.98 -45.52
CA SER A 2 -28.17 -62.26 -46.73
C SER A 2 -26.82 -61.57 -46.48
N ASN A 3 -25.77 -62.38 -46.66
CA ASN A 3 -24.49 -62.14 -47.36
C ASN A 3 -23.71 -60.81 -47.21
N LEU A 4 -22.43 -60.99 -46.83
CA LEU A 4 -21.18 -60.35 -47.27
C LEU A 4 -21.20 -59.87 -48.77
N PRO A 5 -20.27 -59.02 -49.29
CA PRO A 5 -18.82 -59.25 -49.12
C PRO A 5 -17.84 -58.05 -49.29
N ASP A 6 -16.56 -58.39 -49.09
CA ASP A 6 -15.37 -57.99 -49.86
C ASP A 6 -14.98 -56.49 -49.98
N ASN A 7 -13.78 -56.14 -49.52
CA ASN A 7 -12.60 -56.44 -50.34
C ASN A 7 -11.28 -56.41 -49.53
N PRO A 8 -10.46 -57.46 -49.64
CA PRO A 8 -9.17 -57.64 -48.99
C PRO A 8 -7.95 -57.02 -49.72
N ARG A 9 -6.80 -57.27 -49.07
CA ARG A 9 -5.44 -57.50 -49.61
C ARG A 9 -4.41 -56.41 -49.34
N ASP A 10 -3.39 -56.57 -48.50
CA ASP A 10 -2.38 -57.64 -48.22
C ASP A 10 -1.02 -57.12 -48.74
N HIS A 11 -0.03 -56.99 -47.84
CA HIS A 11 1.34 -57.53 -47.95
C HIS A 11 2.16 -56.95 -46.77
N GLU A 12 2.53 -57.74 -45.76
CA GLU A 12 3.70 -58.64 -45.69
C GLU A 12 4.99 -57.83 -45.37
N SER A 13 5.85 -58.14 -44.39
CA SER A 13 6.27 -59.43 -43.88
C SER A 13 6.78 -59.37 -42.43
N ARG A 14 6.80 -60.54 -41.81
CA ARG A 14 7.26 -60.88 -40.46
C ARG A 14 8.77 -61.08 -40.43
N ASP A 15 9.39 -60.86 -39.26
CA ASP A 15 10.11 -61.87 -38.44
C ASP A 15 10.80 -61.13 -37.26
N THR A 16 10.89 -61.57 -36.01
CA THR A 16 10.81 -62.89 -35.36
C THR A 16 10.46 -62.70 -33.86
N ARG A 17 9.78 -63.67 -33.22
CA ARG A 17 9.49 -63.81 -31.76
C ARG A 17 10.73 -64.31 -30.96
N PRO A 18 10.73 -64.53 -29.62
CA PRO A 18 9.60 -64.60 -28.65
C PRO A 18 9.78 -63.82 -27.31
N ALA A 19 8.71 -63.18 -26.82
CA ALA A 19 7.75 -63.62 -25.78
C ALA A 19 8.19 -63.32 -24.33
N GLY A 20 7.42 -62.45 -23.64
CA GLY A 20 7.60 -62.22 -22.20
C GLY A 20 6.81 -61.07 -21.59
N SER A 21 5.48 -61.21 -21.57
CA SER A 21 4.55 -60.78 -20.48
C SER A 21 4.68 -59.40 -19.81
N ALA A 22 3.69 -58.57 -20.14
CA ALA A 22 2.75 -57.87 -19.24
C ALA A 22 3.24 -56.78 -18.28
N GLY A 23 2.53 -55.65 -18.34
CA GLY A 23 2.33 -54.77 -17.20
C GLY A 23 2.38 -53.31 -17.57
N GLU A 24 1.29 -52.78 -18.12
CA GLU A 24 1.06 -51.34 -18.14
C GLU A 24 0.90 -50.87 -16.69
N ARG A 25 1.93 -50.18 -16.19
CA ARG A 25 1.85 -49.34 -15.00
C ARG A 25 2.38 -47.98 -15.37
N HIS A 26 1.49 -47.02 -15.23
CA HIS A 26 1.74 -45.59 -15.28
C HIS A 26 2.90 -45.25 -14.32
N ASP A 27 4.03 -44.81 -14.86
CA ASP A 27 5.15 -44.29 -14.07
C ASP A 27 5.61 -42.96 -14.68
N GLU A 28 5.04 -41.91 -14.10
CA GLU A 28 5.74 -40.75 -13.57
C GLU A 28 6.86 -40.18 -14.45
N SER A 29 6.55 -39.01 -15.01
CA SER A 29 7.49 -38.05 -15.60
C SER A 29 8.52 -37.61 -14.55
N ARG A 30 9.47 -38.49 -14.23
CA ARG A 30 10.58 -38.25 -13.32
C ARG A 30 11.74 -37.66 -14.11
N ARG A 31 11.84 -36.34 -14.02
CA ARG A 31 13.06 -35.51 -14.15
C ARG A 31 14.12 -36.09 -15.09
N ARG A 32 13.98 -35.85 -16.38
CA ARG A 32 15.14 -35.81 -17.27
C ARG A 32 15.95 -34.55 -16.92
N LEU A 33 16.86 -34.72 -15.98
CA LEU A 33 17.92 -33.77 -15.67
C LEU A 33 18.66 -33.43 -16.97
N ILE A 34 18.63 -32.15 -17.28
CA ILE A 34 19.33 -31.48 -18.38
C ILE A 34 20.78 -31.98 -18.40
N ARG A 35 21.10 -32.86 -19.35
CA ARG A 35 22.48 -33.15 -19.73
C ARG A 35 22.90 -32.09 -20.74
N GLY A 36 23.81 -31.21 -20.33
CA GLY A 36 24.61 -30.41 -21.27
C GLY A 36 24.28 -28.93 -21.30
N ALA A 37 24.93 -28.17 -20.40
CA ALA A 37 25.55 -26.87 -20.61
C ALA A 37 25.80 -26.29 -19.22
N ALA A 38 27.06 -26.08 -18.83
CA ALA A 38 27.38 -25.36 -17.61
C ALA A 38 27.05 -23.87 -17.80
N ALA A 39 25.77 -23.51 -17.63
CA ALA A 39 25.38 -22.13 -17.47
C ALA A 39 25.70 -21.73 -16.02
N ALA A 40 26.75 -20.93 -15.83
CA ALA A 40 27.04 -20.34 -14.54
C ALA A 40 25.80 -19.54 -14.08
N PRO A 41 25.32 -19.72 -12.84
CA PRO A 41 24.28 -18.85 -12.32
C PRO A 41 24.85 -17.43 -12.25
N ILE A 42 24.34 -16.52 -13.08
CA ILE A 42 24.58 -15.10 -12.89
C ILE A 42 23.77 -14.72 -11.64
N ILE A 43 24.47 -14.54 -10.53
CA ILE A 43 23.88 -13.95 -9.33
C ILE A 43 23.58 -12.50 -9.69
N PHE A 44 22.32 -12.22 -10.01
CA PHE A 44 21.82 -10.85 -10.05
C PHE A 44 21.75 -10.35 -8.61
N THR A 45 22.73 -9.54 -8.20
CA THR A 45 22.62 -8.73 -7.00
C THR A 45 21.58 -7.65 -7.26
N LEU A 46 20.34 -7.88 -6.84
CA LEU A 46 19.40 -6.79 -6.62
C LEU A 46 20.05 -5.90 -5.55
N ALA A 47 20.33 -4.65 -5.90
CA ALA A 47 20.79 -3.66 -4.94
C ALA A 47 19.67 -3.43 -3.93
N SER A 48 19.63 -4.25 -2.87
CA SER A 48 18.87 -3.91 -1.67
C SER A 48 19.58 -2.72 -1.05
N ARG A 49 18.88 -1.58 -1.01
CA ARG A 49 19.31 -0.43 -0.19
C ARG A 49 19.53 -0.98 1.22
N PRO A 50 20.72 -0.82 1.83
CA PRO A 50 21.00 -1.42 3.12
C PRO A 50 20.06 -0.83 4.18
N ALA A 51 19.24 -1.68 4.80
CA ALA A 51 18.32 -1.32 5.88
C ALA A 51 19.11 -1.07 7.17
N TRP A 52 19.75 0.09 7.28
CA TRP A 52 20.35 0.54 8.53
C TRP A 52 19.45 1.65 9.08
N GLY A 53 18.53 1.26 9.97
CA GLY A 53 17.56 2.15 10.61
C GLY A 53 16.14 1.60 10.43
N GLY A 54 15.38 1.50 11.52
CA GLY A 54 14.04 0.90 11.52
C GLY A 54 13.09 1.60 10.55
N VAL A 55 12.92 1.01 9.37
CA VAL A 55 11.95 1.48 8.37
C VAL A 55 10.56 1.07 8.85
N CYS A 56 9.65 2.03 8.97
CA CYS A 56 8.24 1.74 9.14
C CYS A 56 7.71 1.16 7.83
N THR A 57 7.62 -0.16 7.76
CA THR A 57 7.00 -0.84 6.63
C THR A 57 5.69 -1.41 7.13
N ILE A 58 4.58 -0.76 6.80
CA ILE A 58 3.27 -1.38 7.00
C ILE A 58 3.12 -2.43 5.92
N SER A 59 2.97 -3.68 6.36
CA SER A 59 3.05 -4.89 5.53
C SER A 59 1.98 -4.99 4.43
N VAL A 60 1.07 -4.01 4.29
CA VAL A 60 -0.01 -4.02 3.31
C VAL A 60 0.50 -3.85 1.87
N MET A 61 1.62 -3.15 1.64
CA MET A 61 2.26 -3.13 0.30
C MET A 61 3.15 -4.35 0.04
N ALA A 62 3.40 -5.18 1.06
CA ALA A 62 4.25 -6.37 1.01
C ALA A 62 3.42 -7.64 0.88
N SER A 63 2.65 -7.75 -0.21
CA SER A 63 2.02 -8.96 -0.73
C SER A 63 0.92 -9.64 0.09
N ASP A 64 -0.16 -9.90 -0.65
CA ASP A 64 -1.21 -10.89 -0.43
C ASP A 64 -0.70 -12.17 0.27
N ASN A 65 -1.36 -12.53 1.38
CA ASN A 65 -1.22 -13.78 2.16
C ASN A 65 0.08 -14.04 2.96
N LEU A 66 0.59 -13.06 3.71
CA LEU A 66 1.61 -13.32 4.74
C LEU A 66 1.13 -12.89 6.13
N SER A 67 0.99 -13.89 7.01
CA SER A 67 0.72 -13.72 8.44
C SER A 67 1.79 -12.82 9.07
N HIS A 68 1.41 -11.55 9.32
CA HIS A 68 2.01 -10.56 10.22
C HIS A 68 3.48 -10.81 10.63
N PRO A 69 4.47 -10.60 9.75
CA PRO A 69 5.86 -10.58 10.17
C PRO A 69 6.23 -9.16 10.60
N GLY A 70 6.49 -8.99 11.91
CA GLY A 70 7.30 -7.89 12.48
C GLY A 70 6.76 -6.48 12.27
N ARG A 71 5.69 -6.12 12.99
CA ARG A 71 5.21 -4.75 13.15
C ARG A 71 6.32 -3.91 13.79
N THR A 72 6.90 -2.97 13.07
CA THR A 72 7.76 -1.95 13.69
C THR A 72 6.84 -0.97 14.43
N ASP A 73 6.88 -1.01 15.76
CA ASP A 73 5.93 -0.29 16.62
C ASP A 73 6.09 1.24 16.60
N ASN A 74 7.01 1.78 15.80
CA ASN A 74 7.46 3.17 15.90
C ASN A 74 7.85 3.71 14.51
N CYS A 75 6.96 4.50 13.90
CA CYS A 75 7.17 5.07 12.57
C CYS A 75 7.77 6.48 12.59
N ASN A 76 8.28 6.93 13.75
CA ASN A 76 8.65 8.32 13.98
C ASN A 76 7.51 9.31 13.64
N GLY A 77 6.25 8.87 13.61
CA GLY A 77 5.12 9.67 13.16
C GLY A 77 4.61 10.63 14.22
N ASN A 78 4.01 11.72 13.78
CA ASN A 78 3.22 12.61 14.61
C ASN A 78 1.73 12.41 14.33
N THR A 79 0.92 12.56 15.37
CA THR A 79 -0.54 12.39 15.27
C THR A 79 -1.19 13.58 14.55
N PRO A 80 -2.43 13.44 14.02
CA PRO A 80 -3.19 14.58 13.52
C PRO A 80 -3.33 15.71 14.55
N GLY A 81 -3.42 15.36 15.84
CA GLY A 81 -3.46 16.32 16.94
C GLY A 81 -2.19 17.15 17.07
N TYR A 82 -1.01 16.55 16.89
CA TYR A 82 0.26 17.26 16.89
C TYR A 82 0.33 18.28 15.73
N TRP A 83 0.05 17.85 14.51
CA TRP A 83 0.14 18.73 13.33
C TRP A 83 -0.85 19.90 13.38
N LYS A 84 -2.01 19.73 14.02
CA LYS A 84 -2.97 20.82 14.29
C LYS A 84 -2.42 21.88 15.24
N GLN A 85 -1.62 21.47 16.22
CA GLN A 85 -1.08 22.34 17.27
C GLN A 85 0.26 22.98 16.87
N HIS A 86 0.90 22.44 15.83
CA HIS A 86 2.21 22.87 15.34
C HIS A 86 2.18 23.24 13.85
N PRO A 87 1.33 24.19 13.41
CA PRO A 87 1.28 24.65 12.02
C PRO A 87 2.65 25.17 11.53
N GLU A 88 3.46 25.75 12.42
CA GLU A 88 4.79 26.27 12.12
C GLU A 88 5.82 25.20 11.73
N MET A 89 5.53 23.92 12.05
CA MET A 89 6.40 22.79 11.76
C MET A 89 6.04 22.10 10.45
N TRP A 90 5.01 22.56 9.73
CA TRP A 90 4.58 21.91 8.49
C TRP A 90 5.70 21.96 7.44
N PRO A 91 6.11 20.81 6.89
CA PRO A 91 7.15 20.77 5.85
C PRO A 91 6.63 21.34 4.54
N ALA A 92 7.48 22.08 3.82
CA ALA A 92 7.20 22.50 2.46
C ALA A 92 6.97 21.27 1.54
N PRO A 93 6.09 21.35 0.53
CA PRO A 93 5.33 22.55 0.10
C PRO A 93 3.96 22.71 0.79
N TYR A 94 3.70 21.99 1.89
CA TYR A 94 2.40 22.00 2.54
C TYR A 94 2.25 23.20 3.47
N GLU A 95 1.15 23.92 3.31
CA GLU A 95 0.85 25.13 4.05
C GLU A 95 -0.43 24.93 4.87
N PRO A 96 -0.40 25.19 6.18
CA PRO A 96 -1.59 25.06 7.04
C PRO A 96 -2.66 26.12 6.74
N GLY A 97 -2.27 27.24 6.14
CA GLY A 97 -3.11 28.43 5.98
C GLY A 97 -3.05 29.36 7.18
N SER A 98 -3.64 30.54 7.04
CA SER A 98 -3.71 31.55 8.10
C SER A 98 -4.81 31.19 9.11
N SER A 99 -4.63 31.51 10.39
CA SER A 99 -5.72 31.42 11.36
C SER A 99 -6.75 32.51 11.08
N GLU A 100 -8.05 32.20 11.10
CA GLU A 100 -9.10 33.21 10.96
C GLU A 100 -9.08 34.15 12.18
N GLY A 101 -8.45 35.32 12.02
CA GLY A 101 -8.30 36.30 13.09
C GLY A 101 -6.99 37.08 13.11
N ASP A 102 -6.24 37.20 12.00
CA ASP A 102 -5.01 37.99 11.93
C ASP A 102 -5.21 39.51 11.83
N ASP A 103 -6.41 40.00 12.16
CA ASP A 103 -6.57 41.30 12.82
C ASP A 103 -6.50 41.06 14.33
N LYS A 104 -5.62 41.75 15.07
CA LYS A 104 -5.31 41.60 16.52
C LYS A 104 -6.50 41.78 17.50
N GLN A 105 -7.69 41.32 17.19
CA GLN A 105 -8.86 41.44 18.03
C GLN A 105 -9.75 40.21 17.90
N LYS A 106 -9.61 39.35 18.92
CA LYS A 106 -10.44 38.19 19.25
C LYS A 106 -10.09 36.93 18.47
N VAL A 107 -9.25 36.12 19.10
CA VAL A 107 -9.32 34.66 18.97
C VAL A 107 -10.76 34.28 19.30
N GLY A 108 -11.58 34.14 18.26
CA GLY A 108 -12.91 33.58 18.35
C GLY A 108 -12.75 32.11 18.67
N ILE A 109 -12.60 31.80 19.95
CA ILE A 109 -12.82 30.46 20.46
C ILE A 109 -14.26 30.14 20.05
N SER A 110 -14.43 29.31 19.01
CA SER A 110 -15.72 28.65 18.77
C SER A 110 -16.16 28.05 20.10
N ALA A 111 -17.45 27.97 20.39
CA ALA A 111 -17.97 27.44 21.66
C ALA A 111 -17.43 26.03 22.03
N SER A 112 -16.70 25.37 21.11
CA SER A 112 -15.93 24.14 21.23
C SER A 112 -14.42 24.24 21.56
N GLY A 113 -13.78 25.41 21.62
CA GLY A 113 -12.34 25.51 21.95
C GLY A 113 -11.36 25.48 20.77
N SER A 114 -11.81 25.34 19.51
CA SER A 114 -10.93 25.15 18.34
C SER A 114 -10.62 26.46 17.60
N GLN A 115 -9.35 26.72 17.30
CA GLN A 115 -8.94 27.78 16.35
C GLN A 115 -9.47 27.45 14.95
N GLN A 116 -10.09 28.42 14.29
CA GLN A 116 -10.61 28.27 12.93
C GLN A 116 -9.53 28.73 11.93
N TYR A 117 -9.31 27.99 10.84
CA TYR A 117 -8.32 28.33 9.81
C TYR A 117 -8.98 28.77 8.52
N ALA A 118 -8.36 29.77 7.88
CA ALA A 118 -8.80 30.31 6.61
C ALA A 118 -8.63 29.27 5.50
N GLY A 119 -9.34 29.49 4.39
CA GLY A 119 -9.30 28.61 3.23
C GLY A 119 -8.06 28.78 2.34
N ASP A 120 -7.02 29.47 2.79
CA ASP A 120 -5.83 29.88 2.01
C ASP A 120 -4.66 28.89 2.05
N GLY A 121 -4.69 27.89 2.94
CA GLY A 121 -3.70 26.82 2.99
C GLY A 121 -3.79 25.80 1.85
N THR A 122 -2.91 24.79 1.87
CA THR A 122 -2.89 23.73 0.87
C THR A 122 -4.22 22.98 0.84
N LYS A 123 -4.86 22.97 -0.33
CA LYS A 123 -6.15 22.29 -0.54
C LYS A 123 -5.98 20.79 -0.47
N PHE A 124 -6.89 20.12 0.26
CA PHE A 124 -6.88 18.67 0.38
C PHE A 124 -7.00 18.00 -0.99
N GLN A 125 -7.95 18.46 -1.81
CA GLN A 125 -8.16 17.94 -3.16
C GLN A 125 -6.94 18.12 -4.07
N HIS A 126 -6.11 19.15 -3.85
CA HIS A 126 -4.90 19.34 -4.65
C HIS A 126 -3.86 18.25 -4.40
N VAL A 127 -3.75 17.78 -3.16
CA VAL A 127 -2.78 16.75 -2.77
C VAL A 127 -3.33 15.35 -3.01
N PHE A 128 -4.57 15.08 -2.58
CA PHE A 128 -5.15 13.75 -2.65
C PHE A 128 -5.91 13.49 -3.96
N GLY A 129 -6.15 14.50 -4.80
CA GLY A 129 -6.89 14.34 -6.06
C GLY A 129 -8.38 14.04 -5.91
N MET A 130 -8.81 13.59 -4.73
CA MET A 130 -10.20 13.35 -4.38
C MET A 130 -10.79 14.52 -3.59
N ALA A 131 -12.05 14.82 -3.86
CA ALA A 131 -12.78 15.75 -3.03
C ALA A 131 -13.17 15.08 -1.70
N HIS A 132 -13.01 15.81 -0.61
CA HIS A 132 -13.50 15.37 0.70
C HIS A 132 -15.05 15.35 0.67
N PRO A 133 -15.73 14.26 1.08
CA PRO A 133 -17.19 14.13 0.92
C PRO A 133 -18.02 15.24 1.57
N THR A 134 -17.47 15.89 2.61
CA THR A 134 -18.14 16.92 3.42
C THR A 134 -17.56 18.32 3.23
N GLY A 135 -16.67 18.50 2.25
CA GLY A 135 -16.09 19.81 1.98
C GLY A 135 -15.07 19.78 0.87
N HIS A 136 -15.57 19.86 -0.36
CA HIS A 136 -14.76 19.87 -1.59
C HIS A 136 -13.68 20.97 -1.59
N ASP A 137 -13.89 22.07 -0.85
CA ASP A 137 -12.99 23.24 -0.83
C ASP A 137 -12.09 23.35 0.41
N LYS A 138 -12.04 22.29 1.25
CA LYS A 138 -11.29 22.34 2.52
C LYS A 138 -9.78 22.25 2.30
N THR A 139 -9.02 22.97 3.13
CA THR A 139 -7.57 22.79 3.26
C THR A 139 -7.25 21.52 4.04
N MET A 140 -6.01 21.03 3.96
CA MET A 140 -5.54 19.91 4.77
C MET A 140 -5.71 20.18 6.28
N MET A 141 -5.51 21.43 6.73
CA MET A 141 -5.73 21.83 8.12
C MET A 141 -7.21 21.74 8.49
N GLN A 142 -8.08 22.29 7.64
CA GLN A 142 -9.53 22.23 7.86
C GLN A 142 -10.06 20.79 7.88
N VAL A 143 -9.49 19.88 7.07
CA VAL A 143 -9.82 18.45 7.10
C VAL A 143 -9.45 17.82 8.45
N MET A 144 -8.25 18.12 8.98
CA MET A 144 -7.87 17.63 10.31
C MET A 144 -8.75 18.14 11.46
N GLN A 145 -9.50 19.22 11.25
CA GLN A 145 -10.41 19.82 12.23
C GLN A 145 -11.84 19.28 12.17
N LEU A 146 -12.16 18.46 11.16
CA LEU A 146 -13.44 17.78 11.07
C LEU A 146 -13.60 16.77 12.21
N ASN A 147 -14.85 16.57 12.64
CA ASN A 147 -15.20 15.49 13.56
C ASN A 147 -15.58 14.22 12.80
N GLY A 148 -15.73 13.11 13.51
CA GLY A 148 -16.08 11.81 12.92
C GLY A 148 -17.38 11.72 12.13
N ASN A 149 -18.32 12.68 12.25
CA ASN A 149 -19.50 12.72 11.38
C ASN A 149 -19.18 13.34 10.02
N GLU A 150 -18.25 14.31 9.99
CA GLU A 150 -17.83 15.01 8.79
C GLU A 150 -16.70 14.27 8.06
N ASP A 151 -15.79 13.64 8.80
CA ASP A 151 -14.73 12.77 8.30
C ASP A 151 -14.89 11.39 8.96
N PRO A 152 -15.70 10.48 8.39
CA PRO A 152 -15.88 9.15 8.93
C PRO A 152 -14.53 8.47 9.18
N TYR A 153 -14.35 7.97 10.41
CA TYR A 153 -13.09 7.41 10.91
C TYR A 153 -11.90 8.39 11.00
N GLU A 154 -12.13 9.70 10.82
CA GLU A 154 -11.08 10.72 10.77
C GLU A 154 -10.00 10.37 9.73
N LEU A 155 -10.42 9.73 8.62
CA LEU A 155 -9.53 9.20 7.59
C LEU A 155 -8.74 10.31 6.91
N GLY A 156 -9.42 11.41 6.57
CA GLY A 156 -8.76 12.59 6.01
C GLY A 156 -7.73 13.14 6.99
N ALA A 157 -8.07 13.24 8.28
CA ALA A 157 -7.14 13.74 9.29
C ALA A 157 -5.88 12.86 9.42
N HIS A 158 -6.07 11.54 9.48
CA HIS A 158 -4.98 10.57 9.55
C HIS A 158 -4.12 10.54 8.29
N ALA A 159 -4.72 10.69 7.11
CA ALA A 159 -4.00 10.75 5.84
C ALA A 159 -3.14 12.01 5.72
N VAL A 160 -3.69 13.17 6.10
CA VAL A 160 -2.93 14.43 6.16
C VAL A 160 -1.71 14.29 7.09
N ALA A 161 -1.90 13.75 8.29
CA ALA A 161 -0.81 13.55 9.23
C ALA A 161 0.29 12.63 8.66
N ALA A 162 -0.08 11.54 7.98
CA ALA A 162 0.87 10.62 7.37
C ALA A 162 1.67 11.28 6.22
N VAL A 163 1.02 12.11 5.39
CA VAL A 163 1.69 12.91 4.36
C VAL A 163 2.69 13.89 4.98
N LEU A 164 2.29 14.61 6.04
CA LEU A 164 3.17 15.55 6.73
C LEU A 164 4.35 14.83 7.40
N ASN A 165 4.13 13.66 7.99
CA ASN A 165 5.20 12.83 8.54
C ASN A 165 6.19 12.37 7.46
N ALA A 166 5.68 11.86 6.34
CA ALA A 166 6.51 11.45 5.20
C ALA A 166 7.34 12.59 4.65
N ALA A 167 6.77 13.79 4.55
CA ALA A 167 7.45 14.98 4.08
C ALA A 167 8.48 15.51 5.08
N TYR A 168 8.19 15.44 6.39
CA TYR A 168 9.05 15.96 7.44
C TYR A 168 10.29 15.09 7.67
N TRP A 169 10.10 13.77 7.74
CA TRP A 169 11.18 12.82 8.04
C TRP A 169 11.85 12.26 6.79
N GLY A 170 11.16 12.30 5.64
CA GLY A 170 11.60 11.67 4.40
C GLY A 170 11.48 10.15 4.42
N ALA A 171 11.49 9.55 3.23
CA ALA A 171 11.28 8.11 3.06
C ALA A 171 12.34 7.23 3.76
N GLU A 172 13.55 7.72 3.94
CA GLU A 172 14.64 6.96 4.59
C GLU A 172 14.36 6.72 6.10
N LEU A 173 13.67 7.65 6.78
CA LEU A 173 13.34 7.53 8.21
C LEU A 173 11.89 7.15 8.46
N TYR A 174 10.99 7.59 7.57
CA TYR A 174 9.55 7.32 7.69
C TYR A 174 9.12 6.03 6.97
N GLY A 175 9.89 5.57 5.98
CA GLY A 175 9.56 4.41 5.16
C GLY A 175 8.59 4.68 4.00
N TYR A 176 8.02 5.87 3.92
CA TYR A 176 7.12 6.28 2.84
C TYR A 176 7.44 7.69 2.36
N THR A 177 7.23 7.91 1.06
CA THR A 177 7.12 9.23 0.44
C THR A 177 5.69 9.77 0.58
N PRO A 178 5.49 11.10 0.50
CA PRO A 178 4.14 11.68 0.45
C PRO A 178 3.26 11.07 -0.65
N ASP A 179 3.82 10.83 -1.84
CA ASP A 179 3.09 10.27 -2.99
C ASP A 179 2.61 8.84 -2.73
N GLU A 180 3.41 8.02 -2.06
CA GLU A 180 3.01 6.66 -1.68
C GLU A 180 1.84 6.66 -0.67
N ILE A 181 1.84 7.61 0.28
CA ILE A 181 0.73 7.77 1.23
C ILE A 181 -0.54 8.22 0.49
N VAL A 182 -0.44 9.20 -0.40
CA VAL A 182 -1.56 9.66 -1.23
C VAL A 182 -2.11 8.52 -2.08
N HIS A 183 -1.23 7.74 -2.71
CA HIS A 183 -1.63 6.58 -3.51
C HIS A 183 -2.37 5.54 -2.66
N MET A 184 -1.84 5.18 -1.49
CA MET A 184 -2.46 4.24 -0.56
C MET A 184 -3.86 4.72 -0.12
N TYR A 185 -3.99 6.01 0.22
CA TYR A 185 -5.27 6.60 0.58
C TYR A 185 -6.29 6.49 -0.55
N ASN A 186 -5.92 6.94 -1.75
CA ASN A 186 -6.83 6.95 -2.91
C ASN A 186 -7.30 5.57 -3.34
N MET A 187 -6.42 4.58 -3.28
CA MET A 187 -6.78 3.19 -3.64
C MET A 187 -7.77 2.59 -2.63
N ARG A 188 -7.57 2.84 -1.33
CA ARG A 188 -8.25 2.09 -0.28
C ARG A 188 -9.45 2.78 0.33
N TYR A 189 -9.62 4.09 0.07
CA TYR A 189 -10.68 4.90 0.68
C TYR A 189 -12.09 4.29 0.51
N TYR A 190 -12.42 3.80 -0.69
CA TYR A 190 -13.71 3.16 -0.98
C TYR A 190 -13.70 1.64 -0.86
N GLU A 191 -12.52 1.02 -0.80
CA GLU A 191 -12.37 -0.44 -0.76
C GLU A 191 -12.44 -0.99 0.67
N ASP A 192 -11.63 -0.44 1.58
CA ASP A 192 -11.55 -0.85 2.98
C ASP A 192 -11.13 0.32 3.88
N PRO A 193 -12.07 1.26 4.16
CA PRO A 193 -11.78 2.46 4.95
C PRO A 193 -11.36 2.13 6.39
N GLN A 194 -11.81 1.01 6.95
CA GLN A 194 -11.47 0.64 8.32
C GLN A 194 -10.04 0.12 8.43
N ALA A 195 -9.61 -0.77 7.52
CA ALA A 195 -8.22 -1.20 7.48
C ALA A 195 -7.28 -0.04 7.13
N LEU A 196 -7.68 0.82 6.20
CA LEU A 196 -6.92 2.03 5.87
C LEU A 196 -6.71 2.91 7.11
N LYS A 197 -7.75 3.10 7.94
CA LYS A 197 -7.64 3.86 9.19
C LYS A 197 -6.58 3.27 10.11
N TYR A 198 -6.60 1.97 10.35
CA TYR A 198 -5.63 1.31 11.24
C TYR A 198 -4.19 1.48 10.76
N ASP A 199 -3.97 1.39 9.44
CA ASP A 199 -2.63 1.57 8.87
C ASP A 199 -2.17 3.02 9.02
N LEU A 200 -3.03 3.99 8.71
CA LEU A 200 -2.70 5.41 8.90
C LEU A 200 -2.50 5.76 10.38
N GLU A 201 -3.24 5.16 11.30
CA GLU A 201 -3.01 5.32 12.74
C GLU A 201 -1.60 4.87 13.12
N MET A 202 -1.18 3.68 12.66
CA MET A 202 0.18 3.15 12.90
C MET A 202 1.28 4.06 12.37
N LEU A 203 1.09 4.59 11.16
CA LEU A 203 1.99 5.56 10.54
C LEU A 203 2.11 6.87 11.33
N ASN A 204 1.14 7.18 12.18
CA ASN A 204 1.06 8.42 12.95
C ASN A 204 1.47 8.25 14.42
N ILE A 205 2.01 7.08 14.80
CA ILE A 205 2.52 6.83 16.15
C ILE A 205 3.97 7.31 16.27
N ARG A 206 4.22 8.11 17.32
CA ARG A 206 5.56 8.59 17.68
C ARG A 206 6.39 7.46 18.27
N SER A 207 7.67 7.43 17.91
CA SER A 207 8.65 6.60 18.61
C SER A 207 8.73 7.02 20.08
N ALA A 208 8.46 6.11 21.01
CA ALA A 208 8.76 6.35 22.41
C ALA A 208 10.29 6.42 22.59
N SER A 209 10.80 7.59 22.97
CA SER A 209 12.19 7.82 23.36
C SER A 209 12.52 7.18 24.71
#